data_AF-A0A2D8MVD8-F1
#
_entry.id   AF-A0A2D8MVD8-F1
#
_cell.length_a   1.000
_cell.length_b   1.000
_cell.length_c   1.000
_cell.angle_alpha   90.00
_cell.angle_beta   90.00
_cell.angle_gamma   90.00
#
_symmetry.space_group_name_H-M   'P 1'
#
loop_
_entity.id
_entity.type
_entity.pdbx_description
1 polymer ?
#
loop_
_entity_poly.entity_id
_entity_poly.type
_entity_poly.pdbx_seq_one_letter_code
_entity_poly.pdbx_strand_id
1 'polypeptide(L)'
;MSVTDLKFEPVPNWAKLPMGISFYGDCGGVATDSKDNVYVFNRGTDPVCVFDESGNFIRSFGHDEFDRPHGIEIDCEDNIYLVDDGPGNFVQKRNNDGKVIFTVGDRGNAAPWQGGDMFNRPTDIAIHPRTGELFISDGYGNSRVHKLSPDGKHIKSWGVPGSGDGEFSLPHNISMIGDD
;
A
#
# COMPACT_ATOMS: atom_id res chain seq x y z
N MET A 1 25.11 -23.94 11.61
CA MET A 1 24.44 -24.26 10.33
C MET A 1 24.55 -23.03 9.47
N SER A 2 25.19 -23.10 8.29
CA SER A 2 25.23 -21.96 7.37
C SER A 2 23.85 -21.78 6.75
N VAL A 3 23.44 -20.53 6.55
CA VAL A 3 22.10 -20.10 6.09
C VAL A 3 21.86 -20.46 4.61
N THR A 4 22.65 -21.35 4.02
CA THR A 4 22.83 -21.47 2.57
C THR A 4 21.92 -22.49 1.86
N ASP A 5 21.05 -23.22 2.56
CA ASP A 5 20.20 -24.25 1.96
C ASP A 5 18.72 -24.15 2.35
N LEU A 6 18.18 -22.93 2.47
CA LEU A 6 16.72 -22.77 2.63
C LEU A 6 16.01 -23.01 1.29
N LYS A 7 15.10 -23.98 1.26
CA LYS A 7 14.17 -24.23 0.16
C LYS A 7 12.79 -23.78 0.57
N PHE A 8 12.15 -22.97 -0.26
CA PHE A 8 10.78 -22.50 -0.06
C PHE A 8 9.88 -23.11 -1.13
N GLU A 9 8.70 -23.55 -0.71
CA GLU A 9 7.64 -24.03 -1.60
C GLU A 9 6.35 -23.28 -1.28
N PRO A 10 5.56 -22.87 -2.28
CA PRO A 10 4.30 -22.20 -2.02
C PRO A 10 3.33 -23.15 -1.31
N VAL A 11 2.60 -22.64 -0.31
CA VAL A 11 1.48 -23.37 0.29
C VAL A 11 0.25 -23.14 -0.60
N PRO A 12 -0.20 -24.13 -1.38
CA PRO A 12 -1.33 -23.93 -2.29
C PRO A 12 -2.61 -23.70 -1.49
N ASN A 13 -3.48 -22.81 -1.99
CA ASN A 13 -4.78 -22.50 -1.39
C ASN A 13 -4.71 -22.12 0.09
N TRP A 14 -3.65 -21.42 0.49
CA TRP A 14 -3.45 -20.97 1.86
C TRP A 14 -4.64 -20.13 2.37
N ALA A 15 -5.10 -19.15 1.59
CA ALA A 15 -6.24 -18.31 1.96
C ALA A 15 -7.58 -19.05 1.86
N LYS A 16 -8.24 -19.28 3.00
CA LYS A 16 -9.55 -19.94 3.09
C LYS A 16 -10.67 -18.91 2.99
N LEU A 17 -11.06 -18.58 1.76
CA LEU A 17 -12.09 -17.59 1.49
C LEU A 17 -13.50 -18.08 1.88
N PRO A 18 -14.30 -17.27 2.60
CA PRO A 18 -15.70 -17.58 2.83
C PRO A 18 -16.52 -17.39 1.56
N MET A 19 -17.72 -17.97 1.53
CA MET A 19 -18.66 -17.81 0.41
C MET A 19 -18.98 -16.32 0.19
N GLY A 20 -18.91 -15.88 -1.06
CA GLY A 20 -19.21 -14.49 -1.46
C GLY A 20 -18.00 -13.55 -1.46
N ILE A 21 -16.85 -13.96 -0.92
CA ILE A 21 -15.60 -13.20 -1.04
C ILE A 21 -14.74 -13.82 -2.14
N SER A 22 -14.24 -12.97 -3.04
CA SER A 22 -13.33 -13.35 -4.11
C SER A 22 -12.36 -12.23 -4.38
N PHE A 23 -11.10 -12.56 -4.69
CA PHE A 23 -10.08 -11.58 -5.11
C PHE A 23 -10.17 -11.21 -6.59
N TYR A 24 -11.07 -11.85 -7.36
CA TYR A 24 -11.12 -11.75 -8.84
C TYR A 24 -9.78 -12.00 -9.55
N GLY A 25 -8.85 -12.70 -8.90
CA GLY A 25 -7.52 -13.00 -9.44
C GLY A 25 -6.52 -11.84 -9.39
N ASP A 26 -6.85 -10.73 -8.72
CA ASP A 26 -6.00 -9.53 -8.67
C ASP A 26 -5.76 -9.07 -7.23
N CYS A 27 -4.54 -9.24 -6.76
CA CYS A 27 -4.05 -8.81 -5.45
C CYS A 27 -2.99 -7.73 -5.66
N GLY A 28 -3.24 -6.52 -5.12
CA GLY A 28 -2.33 -5.39 -5.23
C GLY A 28 -1.15 -5.53 -4.27
N GLY A 29 -1.39 -6.00 -3.05
CA GLY A 29 -0.34 -6.17 -2.06
C GLY A 29 -0.77 -6.97 -0.84
N VAL A 30 0.21 -7.34 -0.03
CA VAL A 30 0.03 -8.02 1.25
C VAL A 30 0.86 -7.36 2.33
N ALA A 31 0.37 -7.34 3.57
CA ALA A 31 1.08 -6.86 4.74
C ALA A 31 0.76 -7.73 5.96
N THR A 32 1.56 -7.64 7.02
CA THR A 32 1.34 -8.37 8.27
C THR A 32 1.28 -7.43 9.46
N ASP A 33 0.39 -7.72 10.40
CA ASP A 33 0.35 -7.01 11.69
C ASP A 33 1.27 -7.66 12.74
N SER A 34 1.32 -7.06 13.93
CA SER A 34 2.12 -7.53 15.07
C SER A 34 1.74 -8.91 15.62
N LYS A 35 0.67 -9.53 15.12
CA LYS A 35 0.16 -10.86 15.50
C LYS A 35 0.29 -11.88 14.37
N ASP A 36 1.06 -11.57 13.33
CA ASP A 36 1.22 -12.39 12.13
C ASP A 36 -0.10 -12.62 11.37
N ASN A 37 -1.10 -11.74 11.55
CA ASN A 37 -2.26 -11.76 10.66
C ASN A 37 -1.86 -11.17 9.32
N VAL A 38 -2.25 -11.83 8.23
CA VAL A 38 -1.96 -11.40 6.87
C VAL A 38 -3.14 -10.61 6.33
N TYR A 39 -2.86 -9.38 5.91
CA TYR A 39 -3.78 -8.49 5.23
C TYR A 39 -3.53 -8.61 3.73
N VAL A 40 -4.56 -8.99 2.99
CA VAL A 40 -4.54 -9.11 1.55
C VAL A 40 -5.35 -7.96 0.96
N PHE A 41 -4.66 -7.02 0.32
CA PHE A 41 -5.28 -5.93 -0.41
C PHE A 41 -5.47 -6.32 -1.88
N ASN A 42 -6.72 -6.38 -2.31
CA ASN A 42 -7.15 -7.03 -3.55
C ASN A 42 -8.25 -6.24 -4.26
N ARG A 43 -8.50 -6.54 -5.54
CA ARG A 43 -9.52 -5.85 -6.37
C ARG A 43 -10.85 -6.61 -6.44
N GLY A 44 -11.04 -7.48 -5.46
CA GLY A 44 -12.19 -8.33 -5.29
C GLY A 44 -13.44 -7.63 -4.79
N THR A 45 -14.35 -8.42 -4.24
CA THR A 45 -15.55 -7.91 -3.59
C THR A 45 -15.21 -7.03 -2.39
N ASP A 46 -14.30 -7.50 -1.53
CA ASP A 46 -13.86 -6.78 -0.35
C ASP A 46 -12.35 -6.52 -0.46
N PRO A 47 -11.97 -5.26 -0.72
CA PRO A 47 -10.58 -4.91 -0.98
C PRO A 47 -9.59 -5.33 0.08
N VAL A 48 -9.92 -5.28 1.37
CA VAL A 48 -9.04 -5.80 2.42
C VAL A 48 -9.65 -7.06 3.01
N CYS A 49 -8.91 -8.16 2.91
CA CYS A 49 -9.23 -9.43 3.57
C CYS A 49 -8.12 -9.79 4.56
N VAL A 50 -8.48 -10.14 5.79
CA VAL A 50 -7.54 -10.43 6.88
C VAL A 50 -7.62 -11.90 7.24
N PHE A 51 -6.48 -12.55 7.37
CA PHE A 51 -6.34 -13.97 7.71
C PHE A 51 -5.34 -14.15 8.84
N ASP A 52 -5.44 -15.24 9.59
CA ASP A 52 -4.36 -15.67 10.47
C ASP A 52 -3.20 -16.30 9.68
N GLU A 53 -2.08 -16.61 10.34
CA GLU A 53 -0.91 -17.28 9.75
C GLU A 53 -1.25 -18.60 9.03
N SER A 54 -2.32 -19.28 9.46
CA SER A 54 -2.81 -20.54 8.87
C SER A 54 -3.82 -20.33 7.74
N GLY A 55 -4.03 -19.08 7.32
CA GLY A 55 -4.92 -18.68 6.24
C GLY A 55 -6.41 -18.79 6.58
N ASN A 56 -6.77 -18.89 7.86
CA ASN A 56 -8.17 -18.82 8.27
C ASN A 56 -8.65 -17.37 8.20
N PHE A 57 -9.80 -17.16 7.55
CA PHE A 57 -10.38 -15.83 7.42
C PHE A 57 -10.81 -15.26 8.78
N ILE A 58 -10.39 -14.03 9.05
CA ILE A 58 -10.72 -13.28 10.28
C ILE A 58 -11.83 -12.28 9.99
N ARG A 59 -11.63 -11.40 8.99
CA ARG A 59 -12.57 -10.33 8.63
C ARG A 59 -12.22 -9.72 7.27
N SER A 60 -13.13 -8.92 6.73
CA SER A 60 -12.90 -8.10 5.54
C SER A 60 -13.53 -6.71 5.67
N PHE A 61 -13.07 -5.76 4.85
CA PHE A 61 -13.64 -4.41 4.77
C PHE A 61 -13.23 -3.70 3.46
N GLY A 62 -13.80 -2.52 3.21
CA GLY A 62 -13.47 -1.67 2.05
C GLY A 62 -14.39 -1.83 0.84
N HIS A 63 -15.49 -2.58 0.95
CA HIS A 63 -16.44 -2.80 -0.14
C HIS A 63 -16.90 -1.46 -0.75
N ASP A 64 -16.75 -1.30 -2.07
CA ASP A 64 -17.05 -0.06 -2.83
C ASP A 64 -16.27 1.20 -2.40
N GLU A 65 -15.31 1.09 -1.48
CA GLU A 65 -14.54 2.23 -0.97
C GLU A 65 -13.30 2.55 -1.83
N PHE A 66 -12.87 1.61 -2.68
CA PHE A 66 -11.68 1.70 -3.51
C PHE A 66 -12.00 1.48 -4.99
N ASP A 67 -11.31 2.19 -5.87
CA ASP A 67 -11.47 2.07 -7.32
C ASP A 67 -10.50 1.04 -7.92
N ARG A 68 -9.23 1.05 -7.49
CA ARG A 68 -8.22 0.09 -7.89
C ARG A 68 -7.12 -0.05 -6.82
N PRO A 69 -7.40 -0.88 -5.78
CA PRO A 69 -6.45 -1.30 -4.77
C PRO A 69 -5.07 -1.63 -5.36
N HIS A 70 -4.02 -1.04 -4.78
CA HIS A 70 -2.65 -1.18 -5.27
C HIS A 70 -1.65 -1.50 -4.16
N GLY A 71 -1.38 -0.58 -3.23
CA GLY A 71 -0.38 -0.76 -2.17
C GLY A 71 -1.00 -0.94 -0.78
N ILE A 72 -0.37 -1.75 0.07
CA ILE A 72 -0.71 -1.87 1.51
C ILE A 72 0.57 -1.96 2.34
N GLU A 73 0.61 -1.21 3.44
CA GLU A 73 1.68 -1.28 4.45
C GLU A 73 1.05 -1.17 5.85
N ILE A 74 1.64 -1.82 6.85
CA ILE A 74 1.19 -1.77 8.24
C ILE A 74 2.33 -1.24 9.12
N ASP A 75 2.06 -0.19 9.91
CA ASP A 75 3.06 0.38 10.81
C ASP A 75 3.22 -0.44 12.10
N CYS A 76 4.20 -0.07 12.93
CA CYS A 76 4.50 -0.74 14.19
C CYS A 76 3.41 -0.60 15.27
N GLU A 77 2.38 0.21 15.02
CA GLU A 77 1.19 0.37 15.88
C GLU A 77 -0.04 -0.37 15.31
N ASP A 78 0.16 -1.21 14.29
CA ASP A 78 -0.89 -1.90 13.53
C ASP A 78 -1.87 -0.95 12.81
N ASN A 79 -1.46 0.29 12.50
CA ASN A 79 -2.23 1.12 11.58
C ASN A 79 -2.00 0.66 10.14
N ILE A 80 -3.06 0.69 9.35
CA ILE A 80 -3.11 0.15 8.00
C ILE A 80 -3.08 1.32 7.02
N TYR A 81 -2.13 1.30 6.09
CA TYR A 81 -1.98 2.29 5.04
C TYR A 81 -2.33 1.64 3.70
N LEU A 82 -3.25 2.26 2.96
CA LEU A 82 -3.81 1.72 1.73
C LEU A 82 -3.64 2.73 0.61
N VAL A 83 -3.09 2.29 -0.52
CA VAL A 83 -2.88 3.11 -1.71
C VAL A 83 -3.86 2.69 -2.79
N ASP A 84 -4.75 3.61 -3.14
CA ASP A 84 -5.64 3.46 -4.28
C ASP A 84 -5.04 4.23 -5.46
N ASP A 85 -4.73 3.50 -6.53
CA ASP A 85 -4.15 4.12 -7.71
C ASP A 85 -5.24 4.87 -8.52
N GLY A 86 -5.02 5.24 -9.79
CA GLY A 86 -6.09 5.83 -10.60
C GLY A 86 -7.22 4.88 -11.00
N PRO A 87 -8.51 5.29 -10.84
CA PRO A 87 -8.98 6.67 -10.61
C PRO A 87 -9.10 7.13 -9.14
N GLY A 88 -8.83 6.25 -8.17
CA GLY A 88 -8.83 6.58 -6.75
C GLY A 88 -7.87 7.71 -6.39
N ASN A 89 -6.59 7.62 -6.77
CA ASN A 89 -5.56 8.65 -6.56
C ASN A 89 -5.44 9.11 -5.10
N PHE A 90 -5.52 8.19 -4.15
CA PHE A 90 -5.43 8.52 -2.74
C PHE A 90 -4.61 7.51 -1.95
N VAL A 91 -4.15 7.97 -0.79
CA VAL A 91 -3.56 7.16 0.26
C VAL A 91 -4.40 7.34 1.51
N GLN A 92 -4.73 6.25 2.18
CA GLN A 92 -5.58 6.28 3.35
C GLN A 92 -4.95 5.54 4.52
N LYS A 93 -4.89 6.20 5.68
CA LYS A 93 -4.53 5.59 6.95
C LYS A 93 -5.80 5.14 7.67
N ARG A 94 -5.80 3.90 8.16
CA ARG A 94 -6.84 3.32 9.02
C ARG A 94 -6.22 2.79 10.31
N ASN A 95 -7.00 2.72 11.37
CA ASN A 95 -6.59 1.97 12.56
C ASN A 95 -6.74 0.46 12.32
N ASN A 96 -6.28 -0.36 13.27
CA ASN A 96 -6.42 -1.82 13.18
C ASN A 96 -7.90 -2.28 13.12
N ASP A 97 -8.88 -1.50 13.58
CA ASP A 97 -10.30 -1.86 13.39
C ASP A 97 -10.81 -1.61 11.96
N GLY A 98 -9.99 -1.05 11.06
CA GLY A 98 -10.36 -0.66 9.70
C GLY A 98 -11.10 0.69 9.62
N LYS A 99 -11.13 1.47 10.71
CA LYS A 99 -11.70 2.83 10.71
C LYS A 99 -10.72 3.81 10.11
N VAL A 100 -11.20 4.66 9.22
CA VAL A 100 -10.40 5.72 8.59
C VAL A 100 -9.94 6.74 9.62
N ILE A 101 -8.63 7.00 9.65
CA ILE A 101 -8.00 8.06 10.44
C ILE A 101 -7.87 9.31 9.56
N PHE A 102 -7.26 9.18 8.38
CA PHE A 102 -7.19 10.25 7.39
C PHE A 102 -7.05 9.70 5.97
N THR A 103 -7.36 10.54 5.00
CA THR A 103 -7.12 10.31 3.56
C THR A 103 -6.30 11.48 3.02
N VAL A 104 -5.31 11.20 2.19
CA VAL A 104 -4.55 12.19 1.39
C VAL A 104 -4.79 11.89 -0.07
N GLY A 105 -5.05 12.92 -0.87
CA GLY A 105 -5.49 12.78 -2.27
C GLY A 105 -6.99 13.06 -2.43
N ASP A 106 -7.43 13.15 -3.68
CA ASP A 106 -8.80 13.53 -4.03
C ASP A 106 -9.38 12.51 -5.02
N ARG A 107 -10.36 11.73 -4.54
CA ARG A 107 -10.92 10.60 -5.29
C ARG A 107 -11.55 11.07 -6.60
N GLY A 108 -11.05 10.55 -7.72
CA GLY A 108 -11.49 10.94 -9.06
C GLY A 108 -10.84 12.22 -9.62
N ASN A 109 -10.03 12.93 -8.84
CA ASN A 109 -9.37 14.18 -9.24
C ASN A 109 -7.84 14.02 -9.19
N ALA A 110 -7.28 13.42 -10.25
CA ALA A 110 -5.82 13.28 -10.38
C ALA A 110 -5.15 14.65 -10.64
N ALA A 111 -3.96 14.83 -10.09
CA ALA A 111 -3.05 15.90 -10.50
C ALA A 111 -2.71 15.79 -12.00
N PRO A 112 -2.30 16.89 -12.68
CA PRO A 112 -1.90 16.82 -14.08
C PRO A 112 -0.77 15.81 -14.33
N TRP A 113 -0.75 15.20 -15.53
CA TRP A 113 0.33 14.29 -15.94
C TRP A 113 1.70 14.96 -15.78
N GLN A 114 2.54 14.40 -14.91
CA GLN A 114 3.87 14.93 -14.57
C GLN A 114 3.85 16.38 -14.03
N GLY A 115 2.71 16.84 -13.50
CA GLY A 115 2.53 18.19 -12.95
C GLY A 115 3.24 18.40 -11.60
N GLY A 116 3.55 17.31 -10.91
CA GLY A 116 4.34 17.30 -9.67
C GLY A 116 3.56 17.43 -8.37
N ASP A 117 2.28 17.82 -8.46
CA ASP A 117 1.34 17.78 -7.33
C ASP A 117 0.92 16.34 -7.00
N MET A 118 0.46 16.13 -5.76
CA MET A 118 -0.11 14.85 -5.30
C MET A 118 -1.59 14.75 -5.68
N PHE A 119 -2.10 13.62 -6.16
CA PHE A 119 -1.40 12.47 -6.74
C PHE A 119 -1.84 12.28 -8.19
N ASN A 120 -1.01 11.61 -8.99
CA ASN A 120 -1.43 11.08 -10.28
C ASN A 120 -1.02 9.60 -10.40
N ARG A 121 -1.92 8.75 -9.90
CA ARG A 121 -1.81 7.30 -9.83
C ARG A 121 -0.66 6.84 -8.92
N PRO A 122 -0.81 7.04 -7.59
CA PRO A 122 0.14 6.56 -6.60
C PRO A 122 0.19 5.03 -6.61
N THR A 123 1.34 4.47 -6.26
CA THR A 123 1.62 3.04 -6.40
C THR A 123 1.91 2.37 -5.07
N ASP A 124 2.68 3.00 -4.18
CA ASP A 124 3.09 2.34 -2.95
C ASP A 124 3.45 3.33 -1.84
N ILE A 125 3.56 2.82 -0.62
CA ILE A 125 3.88 3.59 0.58
C ILE A 125 4.88 2.85 1.48
N ALA A 126 5.94 3.55 1.89
CA ALA A 126 6.83 3.14 2.96
C ALA A 126 6.68 4.08 4.16
N ILE A 127 6.83 3.53 5.37
CA ILE A 127 6.64 4.25 6.63
C ILE A 127 7.94 4.21 7.41
N HIS A 128 8.41 5.37 7.84
CA HIS A 128 9.59 5.43 8.68
C HIS A 128 9.28 4.88 10.08
N PRO A 129 9.98 3.84 10.57
CA PRO A 129 9.58 3.10 11.77
C PRO A 129 9.66 3.92 13.07
N ARG A 130 10.57 4.91 13.14
CA ARG A 130 10.71 5.80 14.32
C ARG A 130 9.92 7.11 14.25
N THR A 131 9.89 7.76 13.08
CA THR A 131 9.27 9.09 12.95
C THR A 131 7.82 9.02 12.50
N GLY A 132 7.39 7.92 11.87
CA GLY A 132 6.08 7.78 11.24
C GLY A 132 5.94 8.56 9.93
N GLU A 133 7.03 9.15 9.42
CA GLU A 133 7.00 9.87 8.14
C GLU A 133 6.68 8.91 6.99
N LEU A 134 5.88 9.38 6.04
CA LEU A 134 5.37 8.56 4.95
C LEU A 134 6.11 8.90 3.67
N PHE A 135 6.43 7.89 2.88
CA PHE A 135 7.10 8.00 1.61
C PHE A 135 6.25 7.28 0.57
N ILE A 136 5.69 8.03 -0.39
CA ILE A 136 4.76 7.48 -1.37
C ILE A 136 5.38 7.55 -2.75
N SER A 137 5.45 6.43 -3.46
CA SER A 137 5.78 6.42 -4.88
C SER A 137 4.54 6.81 -5.68
N ASP A 138 4.66 7.87 -6.49
CA ASP A 138 3.63 8.33 -7.42
C ASP A 138 4.19 8.17 -8.83
N GLY A 139 3.84 7.06 -9.47
CA GLY A 139 4.66 6.52 -10.56
C GLY A 139 3.96 6.27 -11.89
N TYR A 140 2.65 6.06 -11.88
CA TYR A 140 1.94 5.73 -13.12
C TYR A 140 1.56 6.96 -13.95
N GLY A 141 1.34 8.11 -13.31
CA GLY A 141 1.11 9.39 -13.97
C GLY A 141 1.98 10.54 -13.46
N ASN A 142 2.79 10.25 -12.45
CA ASN A 142 3.85 11.10 -11.94
C ASN A 142 5.17 10.31 -11.96
N SER A 143 6.30 10.98 -11.80
CA SER A 143 7.62 10.33 -11.75
C SER A 143 8.34 10.75 -10.48
N ARG A 144 7.67 10.55 -9.34
CA ARG A 144 8.02 11.21 -8.09
C ARG A 144 7.88 10.30 -6.88
N VAL A 145 8.59 10.71 -5.84
CA VAL A 145 8.34 10.28 -4.47
C VAL A 145 7.88 11.49 -3.67
N HIS A 146 6.84 11.31 -2.86
CA HIS A 146 6.31 12.29 -1.94
C HIS A 146 6.65 11.90 -0.51
N LYS A 147 7.21 12.83 0.26
CA LYS A 147 7.39 12.69 1.70
C LYS A 147 6.32 13.48 2.43
N LEU A 148 5.62 12.82 3.34
CA LEU A 148 4.59 13.39 4.19
C LEU A 148 4.96 13.17 5.66
N SER A 149 4.41 14.03 6.49
CA SER A 149 4.42 13.88 7.95
C SER A 149 3.46 12.77 8.40
N PRO A 150 3.57 12.29 9.65
CA PRO A 150 2.73 11.20 10.16
C PRO A 150 1.23 11.50 10.15
N ASP A 151 0.84 12.78 10.18
CA ASP A 151 -0.54 13.25 10.08
C ASP A 151 -0.99 13.55 8.64
N GLY A 152 -0.19 13.14 7.64
CA GLY A 152 -0.54 13.21 6.22
C GLY A 152 -0.27 14.57 5.56
N LYS A 153 0.38 15.52 6.23
CA LYS A 153 0.74 16.80 5.59
C LYS A 153 1.96 16.63 4.72
N HIS A 154 1.90 17.18 3.51
CA HIS A 154 3.02 17.21 2.57
C HIS A 154 4.25 17.92 3.17
N ILE A 155 5.41 17.29 3.06
CA ILE A 155 6.70 17.87 3.46
C ILE A 155 7.50 18.28 2.21
N LYS A 156 7.70 17.34 1.28
CA LYS A 156 8.43 17.59 0.03
C LYS A 156 8.15 16.52 -1.02
N SER A 157 8.46 16.83 -2.27
CA SER A 157 8.47 15.87 -3.38
C SER A 157 9.81 15.95 -4.11
N TRP A 158 10.29 14.84 -4.66
CA TRP A 158 11.43 14.83 -5.57
C TRP A 158 11.18 13.82 -6.70
N GLY A 159 11.93 13.95 -7.79
CA GLY A 159 11.69 13.20 -9.00
C GLY A 159 11.16 14.04 -10.15
N VAL A 160 11.56 13.66 -11.35
CA VAL A 160 11.01 14.07 -12.66
C VAL A 160 11.18 12.90 -13.63
N PRO A 161 10.45 12.87 -14.77
CA PRO A 161 10.64 11.85 -15.79
C PRO A 161 12.09 11.78 -16.26
N GLY A 162 12.69 10.59 -16.23
CA GLY A 162 14.00 10.38 -16.83
C GLY A 162 14.78 9.20 -16.27
N SER A 163 16.10 9.25 -16.44
CA SER A 163 17.03 8.15 -16.11
C SER A 163 18.32 8.63 -15.44
N GLY A 164 18.49 9.94 -15.25
CA GLY A 164 19.60 10.53 -14.53
C GLY A 164 19.39 10.51 -13.01
N ASP A 165 20.37 11.09 -12.30
CA ASP A 165 20.36 11.15 -10.84
C ASP A 165 19.13 11.91 -10.31
N GLY A 166 18.33 11.23 -9.50
CA GLY A 166 17.10 11.79 -8.93
C GLY A 166 15.92 11.87 -9.91
N GLU A 167 16.06 11.33 -11.12
CA GLU A 167 14.96 11.14 -12.07
C GLU A 167 14.36 9.74 -11.91
N PHE A 168 13.08 9.60 -12.24
CA PHE A 168 12.40 8.32 -12.25
C PHE A 168 11.65 8.14 -13.57
N SER A 169 11.57 6.91 -14.06
CA SER A 169 10.71 6.60 -15.20
C SER A 169 9.31 6.17 -14.75
N LEU A 170 9.25 5.25 -13.78
CA LEU A 170 8.00 4.71 -13.23
C LEU A 170 8.29 4.15 -11.83
N PRO A 171 8.41 4.99 -10.79
CA PRO A 171 8.61 4.50 -9.43
C PRO A 171 7.38 3.70 -8.99
N HIS A 172 7.51 2.38 -8.85
CA HIS A 172 6.36 1.48 -8.69
C HIS A 172 6.19 0.94 -7.28
N ASN A 173 7.28 0.75 -6.55
CA ASN A 173 7.29 0.24 -5.19
C ASN A 173 8.32 1.01 -4.38
N ILE A 174 8.10 1.13 -3.08
CA ILE A 174 9.03 1.78 -2.17
C ILE A 174 9.13 0.99 -0.88
N SER A 175 10.36 0.78 -0.42
CA SER A 175 10.62 0.13 0.86
C SER A 175 11.70 0.90 1.59
N MET A 176 11.66 0.82 2.92
CA MET A 176 12.64 1.43 3.80
C MET A 176 13.47 0.32 4.46
N ILE A 177 14.79 0.50 4.45
CA ILE A 177 15.72 -0.37 5.16
C ILE A 177 16.40 0.49 6.21
N GLY A 178 16.39 0.02 7.45
CA GLY A 178 16.94 0.74 8.58
C GLY A 178 15.97 1.73 9.18
N ASP A 179 16.49 2.54 10.08
CA ASP A 179 15.71 3.49 10.86
C ASP A 179 16.39 4.86 11.01
N ASP A 180 17.59 5.03 10.44
CA ASP A 180 18.52 6.17 10.58
C ASP A 180 18.04 7.51 10.01
#